data_AF-A0A9X0AFT0-F1
#
_entry.id   AF-A0A9X0AFT0-F1
#
_cell.length_a   1.000
_cell.length_b   1.000
_cell.length_c   1.000
_cell.angle_alpha   90.00
_cell.angle_beta   90.00
_cell.angle_gamma   90.00
#
_symmetry.space_group_name_H-M   'P 1'
#
loop_
_entity.id
_entity.type
_entity.pdbx_description
1 polymer ?
#
loop_
_entity_poly.entity_id
_entity_poly.type
_entity_poly.pdbx_seq_one_letter_code
_entity_poly.pdbx_strand_id
1 'polypeptide(L)'
;MSNTLHRISSGVLAGLQFHYDEERISIGHNRMSSRVPDEAQIHDEEKISESHSGHTITSTGFDTAATKKLVKKLDLRLIPILATIYLVCFLDRSNVGNARLEGLEKDLHMAGLDYNIALSVFFPFYVAVGVPSNMIIKKIRPNVWLTSIVLFWSVVMVCQGLVHDFAGLLVARCFLGIAEGGLYPGVVYYITMWYPRHECGFRMALFFAMATAAGAFGGLFARGISEMSGIGGKDGWSWIFIIEGLLTFCVGCISYWAIGDYPDKYAFRFSYTYMSLCVLTLP
;
A
#
# COMPACT_ATOMS: atom_id res chain seq x y z
N MET A 1 -28.30 29.97 -15.00
CA MET A 1 -27.75 28.70 -14.47
C MET A 1 -28.32 27.43 -15.10
N SER A 2 -29.45 27.46 -15.82
CA SER A 2 -30.05 26.23 -16.41
C SER A 2 -29.30 25.68 -17.65
N ASN A 3 -28.79 26.54 -18.53
CA ASN A 3 -28.17 26.10 -19.80
C ASN A 3 -26.79 25.45 -19.66
N THR A 4 -26.09 25.66 -18.53
CA THR A 4 -24.76 25.09 -18.28
C THR A 4 -24.85 23.64 -17.78
N LEU A 5 -25.88 23.31 -16.99
CA LEU A 5 -26.12 21.95 -16.49
C LEU A 5 -26.58 21.00 -17.60
N HIS A 6 -27.35 21.48 -18.57
CA HIS A 6 -27.80 20.67 -19.72
C HIS A 6 -26.65 20.28 -20.67
N ARG A 7 -25.62 21.14 -20.79
CA ARG A 7 -24.39 20.86 -21.57
C ARG A 7 -23.46 19.85 -20.90
N ILE A 8 -23.44 19.79 -19.57
CA ILE A 8 -22.64 18.82 -18.83
C ILE A 8 -23.29 17.42 -18.88
N SER A 9 -24.62 17.35 -18.76
CA SER A 9 -25.36 16.08 -18.88
C SER A 9 -25.23 15.43 -20.27
N SER A 10 -25.30 16.24 -21.33
CA SER A 10 -25.15 15.76 -22.71
C SER A 10 -23.71 15.31 -23.05
N GLY A 11 -22.69 15.94 -22.47
CA GLY A 11 -21.29 15.52 -22.64
C GLY A 11 -20.98 14.19 -21.93
N VAL A 12 -21.56 13.97 -20.74
CA VAL A 12 -21.38 12.72 -19.99
C VAL A 12 -22.12 11.55 -20.66
N LEU A 13 -23.31 11.79 -21.21
CA LEU A 13 -24.06 10.78 -21.98
C LEU A 13 -23.38 10.42 -23.31
N ALA A 14 -22.74 11.37 -24.01
CA ALA A 14 -21.97 11.08 -25.21
C ALA A 14 -20.71 10.23 -24.91
N GLY A 15 -20.05 10.47 -23.77
CA GLY A 15 -18.90 9.67 -23.33
C GLY A 15 -19.26 8.23 -22.93
N LEU A 16 -20.41 8.03 -22.29
CA LEU A 16 -20.92 6.70 -21.94
C LEU A 16 -21.39 5.92 -23.17
N GLN A 17 -21.99 6.58 -24.16
CA GLN A 17 -22.41 5.94 -25.41
C GLN A 17 -21.21 5.49 -26.26
N PHE A 18 -20.14 6.28 -26.30
CA PHE A 18 -18.91 5.93 -27.03
C PHE A 18 -18.20 4.72 -26.42
N HIS A 19 -18.20 4.61 -25.09
CA HIS A 19 -17.59 3.46 -24.41
C HIS A 19 -18.42 2.17 -24.58
N TYR A 20 -19.75 2.29 -24.69
CA TYR A 20 -20.65 1.15 -24.94
C TYR A 20 -20.55 0.61 -26.39
N ASP A 21 -20.33 1.49 -27.38
CA ASP A 21 -20.13 1.06 -28.78
C ASP A 21 -18.77 0.38 -29.00
N GLU A 22 -17.72 0.81 -28.29
CA GLU A 22 -16.39 0.18 -28.36
C GLU A 22 -16.41 -1.27 -27.81
N GLU A 23 -17.19 -1.51 -26.75
CA GLU A 23 -17.42 -2.87 -26.21
C GLU A 23 -18.20 -3.76 -27.19
N ARG A 24 -19.19 -3.22 -27.92
CA ARG A 24 -19.95 -3.99 -28.93
C ARG A 24 -19.10 -4.41 -30.12
N ILE A 25 -18.18 -3.55 -30.59
CA ILE A 25 -17.31 -3.85 -31.74
C ILE A 25 -16.32 -4.97 -31.37
N SER A 26 -15.79 -4.95 -30.15
CA SER A 26 -14.92 -6.01 -29.60
C SER A 26 -15.63 -7.37 -29.53
N ILE A 27 -16.89 -7.39 -29.07
CA ILE A 27 -17.68 -8.64 -28.94
C ILE A 27 -18.11 -9.18 -30.31
N GLY A 28 -18.37 -8.30 -31.29
CA GLY A 28 -18.72 -8.68 -32.66
C GLY A 28 -17.59 -9.39 -33.40
N HIS A 29 -16.34 -8.98 -33.18
CA HIS A 29 -15.17 -9.58 -33.83
C HIS A 29 -14.88 -11.01 -33.33
N ASN A 30 -15.21 -11.30 -32.07
CA ASN A 30 -14.94 -12.61 -31.45
C ASN A 30 -15.95 -13.70 -31.87
N ARG A 31 -17.11 -13.33 -32.45
CA ARG A 31 -18.15 -14.28 -32.87
C ARG A 31 -18.01 -14.73 -34.34
N MET A 32 -17.09 -14.15 -35.11
CA MET A 32 -16.87 -14.50 -36.52
C MET A 32 -15.83 -15.62 -36.73
N SER A 33 -15.02 -15.94 -35.71
CA SER A 33 -13.95 -16.95 -35.81
C SER A 33 -14.39 -18.39 -35.50
N SER A 34 -15.67 -18.63 -35.20
CA SER A 34 -16.21 -19.95 -34.84
C SER A 34 -17.13 -20.53 -35.92
N ARG A 35 -16.67 -20.55 -37.18
CA ARG A 35 -17.29 -21.36 -38.25
C ARG A 35 -16.28 -22.39 -38.74
N VAL A 36 -16.30 -23.57 -38.13
CA VAL A 36 -15.74 -24.80 -38.69
C VAL A 36 -16.80 -25.38 -39.63
N PRO A 37 -16.50 -25.68 -40.91
CA PRO A 37 -17.42 -26.45 -41.75
C PRO A 37 -17.25 -27.96 -41.50
N ASP A 38 -18.37 -28.64 -41.32
CA ASP A 38 -18.53 -30.10 -41.46
C ASP A 38 -18.30 -30.51 -42.92
N GLU A 39 -17.47 -31.55 -43.16
CA GLU A 39 -17.79 -32.67 -44.07
C GLU A 39 -16.69 -33.77 -44.12
N ALA A 40 -17.17 -35.02 -44.19
CA ALA A 40 -16.62 -36.20 -44.89
C ALA A 40 -15.58 -37.14 -44.22
N GLN A 41 -16.13 -38.16 -43.52
CA GLN A 41 -16.03 -39.63 -43.71
C GLN A 41 -14.69 -40.40 -43.94
N ILE A 42 -14.42 -41.33 -42.99
CA ILE A 42 -14.13 -42.81 -43.05
C ILE A 42 -12.83 -43.35 -43.74
N HIS A 43 -12.24 -44.39 -43.09
CA HIS A 43 -11.22 -45.40 -43.50
C HIS A 43 -9.76 -45.05 -43.12
N ASP A 44 -8.89 -45.87 -42.50
CA ASP A 44 -8.83 -47.32 -42.20
C ASP A 44 -7.93 -47.60 -40.98
N GLU A 45 -8.13 -48.74 -40.31
CA GLU A 45 -7.16 -49.35 -39.39
C GLU A 45 -5.99 -49.99 -40.17
N GLU A 46 -4.74 -49.64 -39.85
CA GLU A 46 -3.65 -50.62 -39.89
C GLU A 46 -2.46 -50.24 -38.98
N LYS A 47 -1.98 -51.24 -38.23
CA LYS A 47 -0.84 -51.20 -37.29
C LYS A 47 0.49 -50.97 -38.01
N ILE A 48 1.37 -50.11 -37.47
CA ILE A 48 2.83 -50.38 -37.40
C ILE A 48 3.39 -49.85 -36.07
N SER A 49 4.14 -50.71 -35.40
CA SER A 49 4.83 -50.50 -34.13
C SER A 49 6.21 -49.82 -34.30
N GLU A 50 6.65 -49.23 -33.19
CA GLU A 50 8.04 -49.01 -32.75
C GLU A 50 8.81 -47.73 -33.15
N SER A 51 9.15 -47.00 -32.06
CA SER A 51 10.50 -46.53 -31.71
C SER A 51 10.97 -45.12 -32.13
N HIS A 52 10.80 -44.19 -31.17
CA HIS A 52 11.77 -43.18 -30.71
C HIS A 52 12.40 -42.21 -31.73
N SER A 53 11.96 -40.95 -31.71
CA SER A 53 12.70 -39.86 -31.06
C SER A 53 12.05 -38.53 -31.46
N GLY A 54 11.33 -37.91 -30.54
CA GLY A 54 10.68 -36.62 -30.76
C GLY A 54 10.57 -35.87 -29.45
N HIS A 55 11.45 -34.88 -29.27
CA HIS A 55 11.44 -33.92 -28.18
C HIS A 55 10.02 -33.39 -27.97
N THR A 56 9.31 -33.91 -26.95
CA THR A 56 8.04 -33.34 -26.52
C THR A 56 8.39 -32.09 -25.74
N ILE A 57 8.11 -30.93 -26.33
CA ILE A 57 8.03 -29.67 -25.60
C ILE A 57 6.91 -29.87 -24.58
N THR A 58 7.26 -30.23 -23.35
CA THR A 58 6.32 -30.27 -22.23
C THR A 58 5.79 -28.86 -22.04
N SER A 59 4.55 -28.63 -22.46
CA SER A 59 3.77 -27.46 -22.07
C SER A 59 3.76 -27.42 -20.55
N THR A 60 4.52 -26.50 -19.95
CA THR A 60 4.51 -26.23 -18.51
C THR A 60 3.12 -25.70 -18.14
N GLY A 61 2.19 -26.61 -17.84
CA GLY A 61 0.86 -26.27 -17.36
C GLY A 61 0.98 -25.57 -16.02
N PHE A 62 0.46 -24.35 -15.91
CA PHE A 62 0.34 -23.65 -14.65
C PHE A 62 -0.62 -24.42 -13.74
N ASP A 63 -0.09 -25.09 -12.71
CA ASP A 63 -0.94 -25.71 -11.70
C ASP A 63 -1.66 -24.60 -10.88
N THR A 64 -2.98 -24.51 -11.09
CA THR A 64 -3.86 -23.57 -10.40
C THR A 64 -3.81 -23.77 -8.88
N ALA A 65 -3.60 -25.00 -8.40
CA ALA A 65 -3.52 -25.29 -6.97
C ALA A 65 -2.20 -24.82 -6.36
N ALA A 66 -1.07 -25.06 -7.03
CA ALA A 66 0.24 -24.52 -6.62
C ALA A 66 0.25 -22.98 -6.64
N THR A 67 -0.36 -22.37 -7.65
CA THR A 67 -0.46 -20.90 -7.78
C THR A 67 -1.26 -20.30 -6.60
N LYS A 68 -2.40 -20.88 -6.24
CA LYS A 68 -3.20 -20.43 -5.08
C LYS A 68 -2.47 -20.60 -3.74
N LYS A 69 -1.69 -21.69 -3.57
CA LYS A 69 -0.86 -21.88 -2.37
C LYS A 69 0.26 -20.85 -2.27
N LEU A 70 0.90 -20.51 -3.39
CA LEU A 70 1.93 -19.48 -3.47
C LEU A 70 1.37 -18.10 -3.11
N VAL A 71 0.23 -17.72 -3.70
CA VAL A 71 -0.45 -16.45 -3.44
C VAL A 71 -0.86 -16.34 -1.97
N LYS A 72 -1.43 -17.39 -1.36
CA LYS A 72 -1.75 -17.38 0.08
C LYS A 72 -0.51 -17.22 0.97
N LYS A 73 0.60 -17.85 0.62
CA LYS A 73 1.86 -17.71 1.37
C LYS A 73 2.42 -16.29 1.25
N LEU A 74 2.24 -15.66 0.10
CA LEU A 74 2.60 -14.27 -0.13
C LEU A 74 1.69 -13.31 0.64
N ASP A 75 0.39 -13.56 0.63
CA ASP A 75 -0.62 -12.79 1.35
C ASP A 75 -0.34 -12.76 2.85
N LEU A 76 -0.07 -13.93 3.44
CA LEU A 76 0.24 -14.07 4.85
C LEU A 76 1.51 -13.34 5.29
N ARG A 77 2.34 -12.87 4.35
CA ARG A 77 3.55 -12.12 4.66
C ARG A 77 3.45 -10.65 4.25
N LEU A 78 3.04 -10.35 3.03
CA LEU A 78 3.04 -8.97 2.54
C LEU A 78 1.89 -8.15 3.12
N ILE A 79 0.69 -8.73 3.16
CA ILE A 79 -0.50 -8.01 3.61
C ILE A 79 -0.37 -7.56 5.08
N PRO A 80 0.02 -8.39 6.07
CA PRO A 80 0.07 -7.94 7.45
C PRO A 80 1.09 -6.81 7.66
N ILE A 81 2.25 -6.85 7.00
CA ILE A 81 3.25 -5.77 7.14
C ILE A 81 2.75 -4.47 6.51
N LEU A 82 2.17 -4.51 5.30
CA LEU A 82 1.60 -3.33 4.67
C LEU A 82 0.42 -2.78 5.46
N ALA A 83 -0.41 -3.67 6.02
CA ALA A 83 -1.50 -3.35 6.92
C ALA A 83 -1.01 -2.67 8.20
N THR A 84 0.06 -3.16 8.83
CA THR A 84 0.65 -2.54 10.02
C THR A 84 1.24 -1.17 9.71
N ILE A 85 1.99 -1.02 8.62
CA ILE A 85 2.55 0.28 8.20
C ILE A 85 1.42 1.30 8.01
N TYR A 86 0.31 0.88 7.40
CA TYR A 86 -0.83 1.77 7.16
C TYR A 86 -1.67 2.06 8.40
N LEU A 87 -1.81 1.08 9.29
CA LEU A 87 -2.42 1.28 10.61
C LEU A 87 -1.66 2.39 11.34
N VAL A 88 -0.34 2.27 11.41
CA VAL A 88 0.50 3.25 12.09
C VAL A 88 0.44 4.61 11.39
N CYS A 89 0.36 4.65 10.06
CA CYS A 89 0.17 5.89 9.28
C CYS A 89 -1.12 6.62 9.63
N PHE A 90 -2.22 5.91 9.76
CA PHE A 90 -3.48 6.52 10.18
C PHE A 90 -3.49 6.88 11.66
N LEU A 91 -2.78 6.12 12.49
CA LEU A 91 -2.62 6.40 13.91
C LEU A 91 -1.92 7.76 14.08
N ASP A 92 -0.77 7.98 13.44
CA ASP A 92 -0.02 9.24 13.44
C ASP A 92 -0.85 10.45 12.97
N ARG A 93 -1.71 10.29 11.96
CA ARG A 93 -2.65 11.34 11.55
C ARG A 93 -3.73 11.64 12.59
N SER A 94 -4.15 10.65 13.36
CA SER A 94 -5.14 10.83 14.42
C SER A 94 -4.51 11.45 15.68
N ASN A 95 -3.21 11.25 15.90
CA ASN A 95 -2.53 11.67 17.14
C ASN A 95 -2.48 13.17 17.31
N VAL A 96 -2.41 13.95 16.24
CA VAL A 96 -2.56 15.41 16.36
C VAL A 96 -3.91 15.82 16.95
N GLY A 97 -4.97 15.11 16.58
CA GLY A 97 -6.30 15.34 17.13
C GLY A 97 -6.35 15.00 18.62
N ASN A 98 -5.70 13.90 19.01
CA ASN A 98 -5.63 13.48 20.41
C ASN A 98 -4.74 14.41 21.25
N ALA A 99 -3.59 14.84 20.71
CA ALA A 99 -2.68 15.78 21.33
C ALA A 99 -3.36 17.11 21.67
N ARG A 100 -4.31 17.56 20.83
CA ARG A 100 -5.14 18.74 21.12
C ARG A 100 -5.94 18.61 22.42
N LEU A 101 -6.46 17.41 22.70
CA LEU A 101 -7.21 17.14 23.93
C LEU A 101 -6.30 17.16 25.17
N GLU A 102 -5.03 16.79 24.99
CA GLU A 102 -4.00 16.74 26.02
C GLU A 102 -3.26 18.07 26.24
N GLY A 103 -3.83 19.19 25.80
CA GLY A 103 -3.31 20.53 26.14
C GLY A 103 -2.28 21.12 25.16
N LEU A 104 -2.05 20.50 23.99
CA LEU A 104 -1.11 21.02 22.97
C LEU A 104 -1.30 22.51 22.66
N GLU A 105 -2.55 23.00 22.60
CA GLU A 105 -2.84 24.41 22.32
C GLU A 105 -2.31 25.35 23.43
N LYS A 106 -2.33 24.90 24.69
CA LYS A 106 -1.86 25.67 25.84
C LYS A 106 -0.34 25.74 25.89
N ASP A 107 0.33 24.60 25.65
CA ASP A 107 1.79 24.51 25.77
C ASP A 107 2.53 25.22 24.64
N LEU A 108 1.95 25.25 23.43
CA LEU A 108 2.53 25.96 22.28
C LEU A 108 1.98 27.39 22.11
N HIS A 109 1.22 27.89 23.09
CA HIS A 109 0.56 29.20 23.06
C HIS A 109 -0.23 29.46 21.77
N MET A 110 -0.95 28.45 21.28
CA MET A 110 -1.74 28.57 20.05
C MET A 110 -3.04 29.35 20.32
N ALA A 111 -3.43 30.20 19.37
CA ALA A 111 -4.68 30.93 19.44
C ALA A 111 -5.57 30.68 18.22
N GLY A 112 -6.87 30.46 18.46
CA GLY A 112 -7.90 30.47 17.42
C GLY A 112 -7.69 29.47 16.28
N LEU A 113 -7.17 29.94 15.13
CA LEU A 113 -7.06 29.18 13.88
C LEU A 113 -5.71 28.45 13.71
N ASP A 114 -4.74 28.68 14.59
CA ASP A 114 -3.36 28.18 14.47
C ASP A 114 -3.30 26.65 14.36
N TYR A 115 -4.13 25.95 15.13
CA TYR A 115 -4.27 24.50 15.05
C TYR A 115 -4.72 24.03 13.65
N ASN A 116 -5.70 24.73 13.06
CA ASN A 116 -6.18 24.40 11.71
C ASN A 116 -5.13 24.71 10.64
N ILE A 117 -4.30 25.76 10.84
CA ILE A 117 -3.17 26.07 9.96
C ILE A 117 -2.12 24.95 10.04
N ALA A 118 -1.79 24.48 11.24
CA ALA A 118 -0.86 23.37 11.45
C ALA A 118 -1.36 22.03 10.87
N LEU A 119 -2.68 21.81 10.79
CA LEU A 119 -3.26 20.70 10.05
C LEU A 119 -3.21 20.90 8.54
N SER A 120 -3.52 22.12 8.08
CA SER A 120 -3.65 22.43 6.65
C SER A 120 -2.30 22.44 5.93
N VAL A 121 -1.23 22.85 6.63
CA VAL A 121 0.13 22.92 6.06
C VAL A 121 0.64 21.57 5.59
N PHE A 122 0.18 20.46 6.18
CA PHE A 122 0.57 19.11 5.78
C PHE A 122 0.20 18.76 4.32
N PHE A 123 -1.03 19.11 3.90
CA PHE A 123 -1.58 18.73 2.60
C PHE A 123 -0.80 19.24 1.37
N PRO A 124 -0.39 20.52 1.26
CA PRO A 124 0.34 20.98 0.09
C PRO A 124 1.68 20.26 -0.09
N PHE A 125 2.41 19.99 1.00
CA PHE A 125 3.67 19.23 0.92
C PHE A 125 3.43 17.77 0.56
N TYR A 126 2.38 17.15 1.11
CA TYR A 126 1.98 15.79 0.77
C TYR A 126 1.69 15.64 -0.73
N VAL A 127 0.90 16.57 -1.31
CA VAL A 127 0.55 16.56 -2.74
C VAL A 127 1.78 16.86 -3.61
N ALA A 128 2.62 17.82 -3.20
CA ALA A 128 3.83 18.19 -3.92
C ALA A 128 4.80 17.00 -4.07
N VAL A 129 4.89 16.13 -3.06
CA VAL A 129 5.78 14.95 -3.09
C VAL A 129 5.14 13.72 -3.73
N GLY A 130 3.81 13.66 -3.82
CA GLY A 130 3.10 12.55 -4.49
C GLY A 130 3.54 12.34 -5.95
N VAL A 131 3.76 13.43 -6.70
CA VAL A 131 4.24 13.37 -8.11
C VAL A 131 5.69 12.88 -8.23
N PRO A 132 6.69 13.48 -7.56
CA PRO A 132 8.08 13.03 -7.66
C PRO A 132 8.28 11.64 -7.06
N SER A 133 7.57 11.26 -5.99
CA SER A 133 7.67 9.91 -5.42
C SER A 133 7.29 8.83 -6.45
N ASN A 134 6.24 9.07 -7.25
CA ASN A 134 5.85 8.18 -8.35
C ASN A 134 6.90 8.04 -9.45
N MET A 135 7.76 9.05 -9.65
CA MET A 135 8.87 8.97 -10.60
C MET A 135 10.05 8.20 -10.01
N ILE A 136 10.32 8.39 -8.72
CA ILE A 136 11.46 7.78 -8.03
C ILE A 136 11.26 6.28 -7.85
N ILE A 137 10.04 5.81 -7.60
CA ILE A 137 9.75 4.37 -7.41
C ILE A 137 10.03 3.51 -8.66
N LYS A 138 10.08 4.13 -9.84
CA LYS A 138 10.49 3.45 -11.08
C LYS A 138 12.00 3.25 -11.17
N LYS A 139 12.80 4.05 -10.45
CA LYS A 139 14.26 4.05 -10.48
C LYS A 139 14.88 3.34 -9.28
N ILE A 140 14.23 3.39 -8.13
CA ILE A 140 14.72 2.84 -6.85
C ILE A 140 13.95 1.56 -6.51
N ARG A 141 14.62 0.64 -5.81
CA ARG A 141 13.97 -0.59 -5.32
C ARG A 141 12.80 -0.24 -4.40
N PRO A 142 11.57 -0.74 -4.67
CA PRO A 142 10.39 -0.40 -3.88
C PRO A 142 10.55 -0.68 -2.39
N ASN A 143 11.22 -1.77 -2.03
CA ASN A 143 11.49 -2.14 -0.64
C ASN A 143 12.31 -1.06 0.09
N VAL A 144 13.48 -0.69 -0.46
CA VAL A 144 14.35 0.34 0.11
C VAL A 144 13.64 1.69 0.14
N TRP A 145 12.83 1.99 -0.88
CA TRP A 145 12.07 3.24 -0.94
C TRP A 145 11.01 3.32 0.17
N LEU A 146 10.12 2.32 0.28
CA LEU A 146 9.06 2.30 1.31
C LEU A 146 9.66 2.35 2.72
N THR A 147 10.72 1.58 2.96
CA THR A 147 11.37 1.50 4.28
C THR A 147 12.06 2.82 4.63
N SER A 148 12.75 3.45 3.67
CA SER A 148 13.36 4.77 3.87
C SER A 148 12.32 5.85 4.20
N ILE A 149 11.15 5.81 3.55
CA ILE A 149 10.03 6.71 3.85
C ILE A 149 9.56 6.51 5.28
N VAL A 150 9.29 5.27 5.68
CA VAL A 150 8.79 4.97 7.04
C VAL A 150 9.80 5.40 8.11
N LEU A 151 11.09 5.15 7.88
CA LEU A 151 12.15 5.57 8.80
C LEU A 151 12.26 7.09 8.88
N PHE A 152 12.31 7.78 7.74
CA PHE A 152 12.40 9.25 7.73
C PHE A 152 11.18 9.90 8.40
N TRP A 153 9.99 9.40 8.10
CA TRP A 153 8.74 9.82 8.72
C TRP A 153 8.72 9.60 10.24
N SER A 154 9.17 8.43 10.72
CA SER A 154 9.24 8.13 12.15
C SER A 154 10.21 9.04 12.92
N VAL A 155 11.34 9.42 12.30
CA VAL A 155 12.30 10.37 12.89
C VAL A 155 11.64 11.75 13.04
N VAL A 156 10.93 12.21 12.00
CA VAL A 156 10.20 13.50 12.05
C VAL A 156 9.12 13.48 13.12
N MET A 157 8.41 12.36 13.30
CA MET A 157 7.41 12.18 14.38
C MET A 157 8.03 12.31 15.77
N VAL A 158 9.15 11.64 16.02
CA VAL A 158 9.87 11.76 17.30
C VAL A 158 10.34 13.22 17.52
N CYS A 159 10.86 13.87 16.47
CA CYS A 159 11.24 15.28 16.53
C CYS A 159 10.04 16.19 16.84
N GLN A 160 8.84 15.86 16.33
CA GLN A 160 7.62 16.64 16.58
C GLN A 160 7.22 16.64 18.06
N GLY A 161 7.45 15.53 18.78
CA GLY A 161 7.23 15.44 20.22
C GLY A 161 8.29 16.14 21.09
N LEU A 162 9.32 16.75 20.48
CA LEU A 162 10.36 17.52 21.18
C LEU A 162 10.26 19.02 20.93
N VAL A 163 9.26 19.46 20.18
CA VAL A 163 9.06 20.87 19.85
C VAL A 163 8.45 21.61 21.03
N HIS A 164 8.87 22.86 21.27
CA HIS A 164 8.29 23.74 22.29
C HIS A 164 7.59 24.98 21.70
N ASP A 165 7.64 25.16 20.38
CA ASP A 165 7.15 26.35 19.68
C ASP A 165 6.17 26.02 18.56
N PHE A 166 5.19 26.90 18.32
CA PHE A 166 4.26 26.79 17.18
C PHE A 166 4.98 26.69 15.83
N ALA A 167 6.01 27.51 15.61
CA ALA A 167 6.79 27.49 14.38
C ALA A 167 7.52 26.15 14.19
N GLY A 168 8.04 25.56 15.28
CA GLY A 168 8.69 24.25 15.24
C GLY A 168 7.71 23.15 14.85
N LEU A 169 6.46 23.23 15.31
CA LEU A 169 5.42 22.25 14.96
C LEU A 169 5.07 22.37 13.49
N LEU A 170 4.95 23.60 12.99
CA LEU A 170 4.67 23.87 11.58
C LEU A 170 5.76 23.27 10.68
N VAL A 171 7.03 23.50 11.02
CA VAL A 171 8.18 22.96 10.28
C VAL A 171 8.20 21.43 10.33
N ALA A 172 8.00 20.83 11.51
CA ALA A 172 7.90 19.37 11.65
C ALA A 172 6.78 18.81 10.76
N ARG A 173 5.63 19.48 10.67
CA ARG A 173 4.51 19.07 9.80
C ARG A 173 4.80 19.21 8.32
N CYS A 174 5.56 20.22 7.91
CA CYS A 174 6.02 20.33 6.53
C CYS A 174 6.90 19.12 6.16
N PHE A 175 7.87 18.78 7.01
CA PHE A 175 8.72 17.60 6.80
C PHE A 175 7.93 16.29 6.86
N LEU A 176 6.91 16.22 7.71
CA LEU A 176 6.02 15.08 7.81
C LEU A 176 5.26 14.86 6.48
N GLY A 177 4.70 15.94 5.91
CA GLY A 177 4.02 15.88 4.61
C GLY A 177 4.96 15.45 3.48
N ILE A 178 6.20 15.92 3.49
CA ILE A 178 7.23 15.50 2.53
C ILE A 178 7.55 14.01 2.69
N ALA A 179 7.71 13.53 3.91
CA ALA A 179 8.02 12.14 4.21
C ALA A 179 6.87 11.20 3.79
N GLU A 180 5.65 11.52 4.22
CA GLU A 180 4.49 10.65 4.09
C GLU A 180 3.91 10.62 2.67
N GLY A 181 4.10 11.68 1.88
CA GLY A 181 3.56 11.83 0.52
C GLY A 181 3.87 10.68 -0.43
N GLY A 182 4.97 9.95 -0.19
CA GLY A 182 5.38 8.81 -1.00
C GLY A 182 4.82 7.45 -0.57
N LEU A 183 4.23 7.34 0.62
CA LEU A 183 3.87 6.05 1.21
C LEU A 183 2.72 5.39 0.45
N TYR A 184 1.61 6.10 0.27
CA TYR A 184 0.43 5.58 -0.42
C TYR A 184 0.70 5.12 -1.86
N PRO A 185 1.25 5.96 -2.76
CA PRO A 185 1.62 5.50 -4.10
C PRO A 185 2.64 4.36 -4.07
N GLY A 186 3.54 4.36 -3.09
CA GLY A 186 4.52 3.31 -2.89
C GLY A 186 3.90 1.94 -2.62
N VAL A 187 2.95 1.89 -1.68
CA VAL A 187 2.25 0.64 -1.33
C VAL A 187 1.37 0.17 -2.48
N VAL A 188 0.66 1.08 -3.15
CA VAL A 188 -0.16 0.75 -4.34
C VAL A 188 0.71 0.10 -5.41
N TYR A 189 1.84 0.73 -5.76
CA TYR A 189 2.77 0.20 -6.75
C TYR A 189 3.31 -1.17 -6.33
N TYR A 190 3.72 -1.32 -5.07
CA TYR A 190 4.21 -2.58 -4.54
C TYR A 190 3.18 -3.70 -4.67
N ILE A 191 1.91 -3.47 -4.33
CA ILE A 191 0.83 -4.47 -4.47
C ILE A 191 0.61 -4.82 -5.95
N THR A 192 0.58 -3.84 -6.85
CA THR A 192 0.39 -4.10 -8.29
C THR A 192 1.52 -4.90 -8.94
N MET A 193 2.69 -4.95 -8.32
CA MET A 193 3.85 -5.68 -8.82
C MET A 193 3.84 -7.15 -8.41
N TRP A 194 3.25 -7.46 -7.25
CA TRP A 194 3.19 -8.81 -6.69
C TRP A 194 1.92 -9.57 -7.03
N TYR A 195 0.84 -8.87 -7.36
CA TYR A 195 -0.47 -9.46 -7.59
C TYR A 195 -1.03 -9.12 -8.97
N PRO A 196 -1.80 -10.04 -9.59
CA PRO A 196 -2.50 -9.75 -10.82
C PRO A 196 -3.67 -8.79 -10.58
N ARG A 197 -3.96 -7.93 -11.58
CA ARG A 197 -4.92 -6.81 -11.45
C ARG A 197 -6.30 -7.21 -10.91
N HIS A 198 -6.79 -8.39 -11.25
CA HIS A 198 -8.11 -8.86 -10.82
C HIS A 198 -8.19 -9.19 -9.32
N GLU A 199 -7.06 -9.46 -8.66
CA GLU A 199 -7.05 -9.75 -7.22
C GLU A 199 -6.48 -8.61 -6.35
N CYS A 200 -5.95 -7.54 -6.96
CA CYS A 200 -5.42 -6.38 -6.23
C CYS A 200 -6.52 -5.67 -5.43
N GLY A 201 -7.74 -5.58 -5.97
CA GLY A 201 -8.83 -4.80 -5.36
C GLY A 201 -9.18 -5.25 -3.93
N PHE A 202 -9.30 -6.56 -3.71
CA PHE A 202 -9.59 -7.11 -2.37
C PHE A 202 -8.49 -6.79 -1.35
N ARG A 203 -7.22 -6.83 -1.77
CA ARG A 203 -6.07 -6.56 -0.91
C ARG A 203 -5.95 -5.08 -0.57
N MET A 204 -6.26 -4.20 -1.52
CA MET A 204 -6.38 -2.77 -1.27
C MET A 204 -7.52 -2.47 -0.30
N ALA A 205 -8.66 -3.16 -0.42
CA ALA A 205 -9.76 -3.01 0.54
C ALA A 205 -9.35 -3.42 1.96
N LEU A 206 -8.60 -4.52 2.11
CA LEU A 206 -8.07 -4.95 3.41
C LEU A 206 -7.05 -3.94 3.96
N PHE A 207 -6.20 -3.38 3.10
CA PHE A 207 -5.31 -2.28 3.47
C PHE A 207 -6.10 -1.07 3.97
N PHE A 208 -7.14 -0.65 3.26
CA PHE A 208 -8.01 0.46 3.69
C PHE A 208 -8.76 0.17 4.99
N ALA A 209 -9.16 -1.08 5.25
CA ALA A 209 -9.82 -1.46 6.50
C ALA A 209 -8.94 -1.17 7.74
N MET A 210 -7.61 -1.23 7.59
CA MET A 210 -6.68 -0.90 8.67
C MET A 210 -6.69 0.58 9.05
N ALA A 211 -7.04 1.49 8.13
CA ALA A 211 -7.23 2.90 8.47
C ALA A 211 -8.42 3.08 9.42
N THR A 212 -9.52 2.36 9.18
CA THR A 212 -10.68 2.38 10.08
C THR A 212 -10.33 1.78 11.44
N ALA A 213 -9.57 0.68 11.46
CA ALA A 213 -9.08 0.09 12.71
C ALA A 213 -8.18 1.08 13.48
N ALA A 214 -7.24 1.73 12.80
CA ALA A 214 -6.37 2.75 13.40
C ALA A 214 -7.18 3.90 14.01
N GLY A 215 -8.23 4.38 13.33
CA GLY A 215 -9.12 5.41 13.87
C GLY A 215 -9.87 4.96 15.14
N ALA A 216 -10.30 3.70 15.20
CA ALA A 216 -10.99 3.14 16.36
C ALA A 216 -10.05 2.97 17.57
N PHE A 217 -8.80 2.53 17.34
CA PHE A 217 -7.83 2.28 18.41
C PHE A 217 -6.98 3.51 18.77
N GLY A 218 -6.83 4.49 17.86
CA GLY A 218 -5.92 5.62 18.04
C GLY A 218 -6.25 6.47 19.27
N GLY A 219 -7.54 6.73 19.53
CA GLY A 219 -7.98 7.42 20.74
C GLY A 219 -7.72 6.63 22.02
N LEU A 220 -7.84 5.29 21.97
CA LEU A 220 -7.55 4.42 23.12
C LEU A 220 -6.05 4.41 23.44
N PHE A 221 -5.19 4.30 22.43
CA PHE A 221 -3.74 4.39 22.60
C PHE A 221 -3.33 5.75 23.15
N ALA A 222 -3.85 6.84 22.58
CA ALA A 222 -3.55 8.18 23.05
C ALA A 222 -3.98 8.40 24.50
N ARG A 223 -5.17 7.91 24.90
CA ARG A 223 -5.61 7.98 26.30
C ARG A 223 -4.71 7.18 27.24
N GLY A 224 -4.27 5.99 26.81
CA GLY A 224 -3.34 5.16 27.58
C GLY A 224 -1.96 5.80 27.76
N ILE A 225 -1.46 6.50 26.74
CA ILE A 225 -0.17 7.20 26.78
C ILE A 225 -0.26 8.52 27.56
N SER A 226 -1.41 9.21 27.48
CA SER A 226 -1.71 10.45 28.22
C SER A 226 -1.58 10.30 29.75
N GLU A 227 -1.88 9.12 30.30
CA GLU A 227 -1.71 8.82 31.73
C GLU A 227 -0.24 8.92 32.21
N MET A 228 0.73 8.96 31.28
CA MET A 228 2.14 9.23 31.62
C MET A 228 2.48 10.73 31.71
N SER A 229 1.48 11.62 31.66
CA SER A 229 1.68 13.05 31.86
C SER A 229 2.44 13.34 33.17
N GLY A 230 3.49 14.15 33.07
CA GLY A 230 4.36 14.50 34.21
C GLY A 230 5.57 13.58 34.42
N ILE A 231 5.65 12.43 33.74
CA ILE A 231 6.86 11.59 33.77
C ILE A 231 7.94 12.26 32.90
N GLY A 232 9.06 12.64 33.52
CA GLY A 232 10.17 13.30 32.84
C GLY A 232 9.98 14.79 32.54
N GLY A 233 8.98 15.45 33.16
CA GLY A 233 8.74 16.89 33.00
C GLY A 233 8.22 17.30 31.62
N LYS A 234 7.59 16.36 30.89
CA LYS A 234 6.97 16.60 29.58
C LYS A 234 5.47 16.34 29.65
N ASP A 235 4.73 17.09 28.86
CA ASP A 235 3.28 16.97 28.74
C ASP A 235 2.89 15.69 28.00
N GLY A 236 1.67 15.20 28.27
CA GLY A 236 1.16 13.94 27.72
C GLY A 236 1.19 13.90 26.19
N TRP A 237 0.97 15.04 25.53
CA TRP A 237 1.01 15.16 24.07
C TRP A 237 2.39 14.90 23.46
N SER A 238 3.48 15.27 24.15
CA SER A 238 4.84 15.03 23.68
C SER A 238 5.15 13.53 23.71
N TRP A 239 4.70 12.83 24.75
CA TRP A 239 4.88 11.38 24.90
C TRP A 239 4.11 10.58 23.87
N ILE A 240 2.91 11.02 23.49
CA ILE A 240 2.11 10.45 22.38
C ILE A 240 2.99 10.39 21.12
N PHE A 241 3.50 11.53 20.66
CA PHE A 241 4.33 11.59 19.45
C PHE A 241 5.65 10.81 19.55
N ILE A 242 6.32 10.82 20.71
CA ILE A 242 7.59 10.10 20.90
C ILE A 242 7.39 8.59 20.88
N ILE A 243 6.42 8.07 21.63
CA ILE A 243 6.18 6.62 21.74
C ILE A 243 5.67 6.07 20.42
N GLU A 244 4.72 6.74 19.80
CA GLU A 244 4.16 6.28 18.52
C GLU A 244 5.20 6.41 17.42
N GLY A 245 5.96 7.51 17.36
CA GLY A 245 7.09 7.65 16.44
C GLY A 245 8.15 6.55 16.60
N LEU A 246 8.46 6.16 17.85
CA LEU A 246 9.39 5.05 18.12
C LEU A 246 8.80 3.70 17.70
N LEU A 247 7.51 3.47 17.92
CA LEU A 247 6.82 2.28 17.45
C LEU A 247 6.86 2.21 15.90
N THR A 248 6.61 3.34 15.23
CA THR A 248 6.74 3.46 13.77
C THR A 248 8.16 3.16 13.31
N PHE A 249 9.18 3.65 14.03
CA PHE A 249 10.59 3.38 13.71
C PHE A 249 10.91 1.87 13.79
N CYS A 250 10.46 1.21 14.86
CA CYS A 250 10.60 -0.24 15.03
C CYS A 250 9.90 -1.01 13.89
N VAL A 251 8.66 -0.62 13.55
CA VAL A 251 7.93 -1.20 12.41
C VAL A 251 8.66 -0.95 11.09
N GLY A 252 9.26 0.23 10.90
CA GLY A 252 10.10 0.57 9.76
C GLY A 252 11.31 -0.35 9.65
N CYS A 253 12.01 -0.59 10.76
CA CYS A 253 13.16 -1.50 10.80
C CYS A 253 12.77 -2.95 10.49
N ILE A 254 11.64 -3.42 11.03
CA ILE A 254 11.10 -4.76 10.75
C ILE A 254 10.66 -4.84 9.28
N SER A 255 10.04 -3.80 8.74
CA SER A 255 9.57 -3.76 7.36
C SER A 255 10.72 -3.92 6.36
N TYR A 256 11.92 -3.43 6.67
CA TYR A 256 13.12 -3.61 5.82
C TYR A 256 13.51 -5.08 5.65
N TRP A 257 13.37 -5.87 6.72
CA TRP A 257 13.64 -7.31 6.68
C TRP A 257 12.49 -8.12 6.10
N ALA A 258 11.27 -7.62 6.24
CA ALA A 258 10.07 -8.38 5.91
C ALA A 258 9.55 -8.13 4.48
N ILE A 259 9.77 -6.93 3.94
CA ILE A 259 9.52 -6.58 2.55
C ILE A 259 10.69 -7.13 1.71
N GLY A 260 10.39 -7.87 0.66
CA GLY A 260 11.41 -8.42 -0.25
C GLY A 260 11.79 -7.44 -1.37
N ASP A 261 12.99 -7.62 -1.96
CA ASP A 261 13.44 -7.04 -3.24
C ASP A 261 13.10 -7.87 -4.51
N TYR A 262 12.29 -7.34 -5.43
CA TYR A 262 11.89 -7.84 -6.78
C TYR A 262 11.62 -9.36 -7.02
N PRO A 263 10.48 -9.76 -7.65
CA PRO A 263 10.23 -11.14 -8.10
C PRO A 263 11.40 -11.78 -8.86
N ASP A 264 12.10 -10.99 -9.68
CA ASP A 264 13.24 -11.43 -10.48
C ASP A 264 14.51 -11.76 -9.66
N LYS A 265 14.63 -11.29 -8.41
CA LYS A 265 15.76 -11.60 -7.52
C LYS A 265 15.41 -12.58 -6.39
N TYR A 266 14.13 -12.93 -6.20
CA TYR A 266 13.74 -13.91 -5.18
C TYR A 266 14.05 -15.35 -5.53
N ALA A 267 14.33 -15.69 -6.80
CA ALA A 267 14.78 -17.04 -7.14
C ALA A 267 16.03 -17.46 -6.34
N PHE A 268 16.89 -16.49 -5.96
CA PHE A 268 18.16 -16.78 -5.32
C PHE A 268 18.15 -16.64 -3.78
N ARG A 269 17.48 -15.62 -3.22
CA ARG A 269 17.47 -15.39 -1.75
C ARG A 269 16.38 -16.15 -0.99
N PHE A 270 15.35 -16.64 -1.70
CA PHE A 270 14.28 -17.45 -1.11
C PHE A 270 14.74 -18.89 -0.80
N SER A 271 15.83 -19.37 -1.41
CA SER A 271 16.37 -20.71 -1.16
C SER A 271 17.12 -20.81 0.18
N TYR A 272 18.02 -19.88 0.49
CA TYR A 272 18.95 -20.06 1.62
C TYR A 272 18.36 -19.75 3.00
N THR A 273 17.56 -18.69 3.17
CA THR A 273 17.02 -18.34 4.50
C THR A 273 15.90 -19.29 4.95
N TYR A 274 15.16 -19.86 4.01
CA TYR A 274 14.08 -20.82 4.32
C TYR A 274 14.54 -22.26 4.43
N MET A 275 15.61 -22.65 3.73
CA MET A 275 16.21 -23.97 3.94
C MET A 275 16.80 -24.08 5.36
N SER A 276 17.40 -23.02 5.91
CA SER A 276 17.89 -23.04 7.29
C SER A 276 16.79 -22.99 8.37
N LEU A 277 15.66 -22.31 8.14
CA LEU A 277 14.56 -22.22 9.11
C LEU A 277 13.57 -23.41 9.03
N CYS A 278 13.39 -24.03 7.86
CA CYS A 278 12.56 -25.23 7.72
C CYS A 278 13.28 -26.51 8.20
N VAL A 279 14.61 -26.60 8.09
CA VAL A 279 15.37 -27.76 8.61
C VAL A 279 15.39 -27.80 10.15
N LEU A 280 15.12 -26.67 10.82
CA LEU A 280 15.11 -26.58 12.29
C LEU A 280 13.71 -26.69 12.93
N THR A 281 12.62 -26.77 12.15
CA THR A 281 11.25 -26.72 12.70
C THR A 281 10.30 -27.80 12.15
N LEU A 282 10.82 -28.99 11.87
CA LEU A 282 10.00 -30.18 11.63
C LEU A 282 10.52 -31.32 12.51
N PRO A 283 9.71 -31.87 13.44
CA PRO A 283 10.02 -33.11 14.15
C PRO A 283 10.03 -34.32 13.21
#